data_AF-A0A059LCM3-F1
#
_entry.id   AF-A0A059LCM3-F1
#
_cell.length_a   1.000
_cell.length_b   1.000
_cell.length_c   1.000
_cell.angle_alpha   90.00
_cell.angle_beta   90.00
_cell.angle_gamma   90.00
#
_symmetry.space_group_name_H-M   'P 1'
#
loop_
_entity.id
_entity.type
_entity.pdbx_description
1 polymer ?
#
loop_
_entity_poly.entity_id
_entity_poly.type
_entity_poly.pdbx_seq_one_letter_code
_entity_poly.pdbx_strand_id
1 'polypeptide(L)'
;MENVALIVVLVVVSLVSIGFAFYMLVRYQHPEDYNQAWFPKVVVLLGMCLSIWTVLLFPLDVANVSECPIDQPLANCVTTLPMESLWYACYIAIVVLVFAVVPFSIFYYEGDSEWYVVVLRCCIC
;
A
#
# COMPACT_ATOMS: atom_id res chain seq x y z
N MET A 1 2.01 28.14 6.38
CA MET A 1 1.68 28.00 4.93
C MET A 1 2.54 26.94 4.26
N GLU A 2 3.65 26.52 4.87
CA GLU A 2 4.60 25.54 4.32
C GLU A 2 4.17 24.07 4.56
N ASN A 3 3.56 23.78 5.71
CA ASN A 3 2.92 22.51 6.02
C ASN A 3 1.76 22.12 5.08
N VAL A 4 1.06 23.08 4.47
CA VAL A 4 0.08 22.80 3.41
C VAL A 4 0.78 22.25 2.16
N ALA A 5 1.99 22.73 1.84
CA ALA A 5 2.76 22.20 0.71
C ALA A 5 3.21 20.76 0.97
N LEU A 6 3.65 20.43 2.18
CA LEU A 6 4.00 19.06 2.58
C LEU A 6 2.80 18.10 2.48
N ILE A 7 1.62 18.53 2.97
CA ILE A 7 0.38 17.75 2.87
C ILE A 7 -0.04 17.58 1.40
N VAL A 8 0.04 18.63 0.59
CA VAL A 8 -0.29 18.56 -0.85
C VAL A 8 0.65 17.60 -1.57
N VAL A 9 1.95 17.66 -1.31
CA VAL A 9 2.92 16.73 -1.90
C VAL A 9 2.63 15.29 -1.47
N LEU A 10 2.33 15.05 -0.20
CA LEU A 10 1.94 13.73 0.30
C LEU A 10 0.72 13.19 -0.45
N VAL A 11 -0.34 13.98 -0.57
CA VAL A 11 -1.58 13.56 -1.25
C VAL A 11 -1.33 13.32 -2.74
N VAL A 12 -0.67 14.26 -3.43
CA VAL A 12 -0.41 14.15 -4.88
C VAL A 12 0.44 12.92 -5.18
N VAL A 13 1.54 12.72 -4.45
CA VAL A 13 2.45 11.59 -4.68
C VAL A 13 1.78 10.26 -4.31
N SER A 14 0.94 10.23 -3.26
CA SER A 14 0.16 9.04 -2.92
C SER A 14 -0.81 8.64 -4.05
N LEU A 15 -1.51 9.60 -4.67
CA LEU A 15 -2.39 9.34 -5.81
C LEU A 15 -1.62 8.86 -7.05
N VAL A 16 -0.47 9.48 -7.34
CA VAL A 16 0.40 9.05 -8.45
C VAL A 16 0.91 7.63 -8.22
N SER A 17 1.28 7.27 -6.99
CA SER A 17 1.75 5.92 -6.67
C SER A 17 0.66 4.85 -6.87
N ILE A 18 -0.61 5.15 -6.56
CA ILE A 18 -1.73 4.25 -6.84
C ILE A 18 -1.91 4.07 -8.36
N GLY A 19 -1.85 5.16 -9.12
CA GLY A 19 -1.93 5.10 -10.58
C GLY A 19 -0.80 4.27 -11.20
N PHE A 20 0.43 4.45 -10.70
CA PHE A 20 1.58 3.65 -11.12
C PHE A 20 1.44 2.17 -10.78
N ALA A 21 1.02 1.85 -9.54
CA ALA A 21 0.79 0.47 -9.11
C ALA A 21 -0.30 -0.21 -9.94
N PHE A 22 -1.37 0.51 -10.29
CA PHE A 22 -2.44 0.01 -11.15
C PHE A 22 -1.94 -0.26 -12.59
N TYR A 23 -1.16 0.67 -13.16
CA TYR A 23 -0.57 0.49 -14.49
C TYR A 23 0.32 -0.75 -14.57
N MET A 24 1.20 -0.92 -13.57
CA MET A 24 2.07 -2.10 -13.45
C MET A 24 1.24 -3.39 -13.41
N LEU A 25 0.16 -3.40 -12.63
CA LEU A 25 -0.74 -4.55 -12.53
C LEU A 25 -1.37 -4.90 -13.89
N VAL A 26 -1.92 -3.93 -14.62
CA VAL A 26 -2.56 -4.19 -15.92
C VAL A 26 -1.53 -4.65 -16.97
N ARG A 27 -0.31 -4.10 -16.93
CA ARG A 27 0.71 -4.40 -17.94
C ARG A 27 1.37 -5.77 -17.77
N TYR A 28 1.57 -6.21 -16.53
CA TYR A 28 2.28 -7.46 -16.20
C TYR A 28 1.35 -8.62 -15.83
N GLN A 29 0.03 -8.47 -16.02
CA GLN A 29 -0.91 -9.57 -15.83
C GLN A 29 -0.74 -10.65 -16.90
N HIS A 30 -0.78 -11.92 -16.48
CA HIS A 30 -0.77 -13.05 -17.40
C HIS A 30 -2.08 -13.06 -18.21
N PRO A 31 -2.06 -13.34 -19.52
CA PRO A 31 -3.25 -13.28 -20.39
C PRO A 31 -4.34 -14.28 -20.02
N GLU A 32 -4.03 -15.31 -19.24
CA GLU A 32 -5.01 -16.30 -18.76
C GLU A 32 -5.73 -15.86 -17.47
N ASP A 33 -5.22 -14.84 -16.76
CA ASP A 33 -5.69 -14.40 -15.44
C ASP A 33 -6.44 -13.05 -15.46
N TYR A 34 -6.94 -12.63 -16.62
CA TYR A 34 -7.51 -11.30 -16.82
C TYR A 34 -8.75 -11.03 -15.93
N ASN A 35 -9.60 -12.03 -15.65
CA ASN A 35 -10.89 -11.78 -14.98
C ASN A 35 -11.31 -12.77 -13.87
N GLN A 36 -10.44 -13.69 -13.42
CA GLN A 36 -10.79 -14.66 -12.37
C GLN A 36 -10.28 -14.26 -10.98
N ALA A 37 -8.99 -13.97 -10.82
CA ALA A 37 -8.38 -13.70 -9.50
C ALA A 37 -8.37 -12.21 -9.11
N TRP A 38 -9.52 -11.63 -8.76
CA TRP A 38 -9.61 -10.21 -8.37
C TRP A 38 -9.08 -9.91 -6.95
N PHE A 39 -9.27 -10.84 -5.99
CA PHE A 39 -8.86 -10.62 -4.60
C PHE A 39 -7.33 -10.50 -4.44
N PRO A 40 -6.50 -11.41 -5.01
CA PRO A 40 -5.04 -11.28 -4.95
C PRO A 40 -4.55 -10.00 -5.65
N LYS A 41 -5.22 -9.55 -6.73
CA LYS A 41 -4.87 -8.30 -7.43
C LYS A 41 -4.98 -7.08 -6.51
N VAL A 42 -6.03 -7.00 -5.69
CA VAL A 42 -6.20 -5.89 -4.74
C VAL A 42 -5.11 -5.93 -3.67
N VAL A 43 -4.79 -7.11 -3.14
CA VAL A 43 -3.73 -7.29 -2.13
C VAL A 43 -2.36 -6.86 -2.68
N VAL A 44 -2.04 -7.25 -3.91
CA VAL A 44 -0.78 -6.85 -4.58
C VAL A 44 -0.73 -5.34 -4.82
N LEU A 45 -1.85 -4.73 -5.25
CA LEU A 45 -1.93 -3.27 -5.42
C LEU A 45 -1.66 -2.52 -4.12
N LEU A 46 -2.29 -2.96 -3.02
CA LEU A 46 -2.08 -2.38 -1.69
C LEU A 46 -0.64 -2.57 -1.19
N GLY A 47 -0.03 -3.74 -1.42
CA GLY A 47 1.36 -4.01 -1.06
C GLY A 47 2.36 -3.12 -1.80
N MET A 48 2.15 -2.90 -3.10
CA MET A 48 2.99 -1.98 -3.89
C MET A 48 2.82 -0.53 -3.42
N CYS A 49 1.59 -0.09 -3.16
CA CYS A 49 1.33 1.27 -2.66
C CYS A 49 1.99 1.51 -1.30
N LEU A 50 1.82 0.58 -0.34
CA LEU A 50 2.44 0.69 0.98
C LEU A 50 3.97 0.73 0.91
N SER A 51 4.58 -0.05 0.01
CA SER A 51 6.04 -0.06 -0.18
C SER A 51 6.56 1.27 -0.73
N ILE A 52 5.80 1.93 -1.61
CA ILE A 52 6.17 3.25 -2.13
C ILE A 52 5.99 4.31 -1.04
N TRP A 53 4.91 4.24 -0.25
CA TRP A 53 4.62 5.21 0.81
C TRP A 53 5.64 5.16 1.95
N THR A 54 6.16 3.99 2.31
CA THR A 54 7.21 3.87 3.34
C THR A 54 8.52 4.52 2.92
N VAL A 55 8.89 4.41 1.64
CA VAL A 55 10.07 5.12 1.11
C VAL A 55 9.83 6.63 1.09
N LEU A 56 8.60 7.05 0.78
CA LEU A 56 8.24 8.48 0.74
C LEU A 56 8.18 9.14 2.13
N LEU A 57 7.97 8.36 3.19
CA LEU A 57 7.99 8.86 4.57
C LEU A 57 9.37 9.39 4.99
N PHE A 58 10.47 8.87 4.43
CA PHE A 58 11.82 9.33 4.77
C PHE A 58 12.09 10.80 4.42
N PRO A 59 11.93 11.28 3.17
CA PRO A 59 12.13 12.69 2.86
C PRO A 59 11.09 13.59 3.54
N LEU A 60 9.89 13.08 3.80
CA LEU A 60 8.88 13.80 4.57
C LEU A 60 9.32 14.02 6.03
N ASP A 61 10.03 13.06 6.63
CA ASP A 61 10.56 13.17 7.99
C ASP A 61 11.64 14.25 8.08
N VAL A 62 12.57 14.24 7.12
CA VAL A 62 13.63 15.25 7.02
C VAL A 62 13.03 16.65 6.83
N ALA A 63 12.03 16.78 5.97
CA ALA A 63 11.38 18.07 5.73
C ALA A 63 10.57 18.55 6.95
N ASN A 64 9.94 17.64 7.70
CA ASN A 64 9.19 17.99 8.90
C ASN A 64 10.09 18.57 10.02
N VAL A 65 11.33 18.09 10.15
CA VAL A 65 12.30 18.63 11.12
C VAL A 65 12.77 20.03 10.74
N SER A 66 12.90 20.33 9.44
CA SER A 66 13.36 21.66 8.97
C SER A 66 12.36 22.80 9.20
N GLU A 67 11.12 22.49 9.55
CA GLU A 67 10.03 23.46 9.73
C GLU A 67 9.95 24.02 11.17
N CYS A 68 10.77 23.52 12.10
CA CYS A 68 10.79 23.99 13.48
C CYS A 68 11.88 25.06 13.69
N PRO A 69 11.55 26.24 14.29
CA PRO A 69 12.54 27.25 14.64
C PRO A 69 13.58 26.70 15.63
N ILE A 70 14.82 27.19 15.53
CA ILE A 70 15.99 26.75 16.33
C ILE A 70 15.77 26.91 17.85
N ASP A 71 14.76 27.68 18.23
CA ASP A 71 14.56 28.19 19.59
C ASP A 71 13.58 27.33 20.42
N GLN A 72 12.94 26.32 19.83
CA GLN A 72 11.94 25.48 20.50
C GLN A 72 12.22 23.98 20.35
N PRO A 73 12.00 23.17 21.40
CA PRO A 73 12.08 21.72 21.28
C PRO A 73 10.98 21.20 20.35
N LEU A 74 11.32 20.19 19.53
CA LEU A 74 10.48 19.59 18.49
C LEU A 74 9.07 19.19 18.97
N ALA A 75 8.93 18.87 20.27
CA ALA A 75 7.67 18.49 20.91
C ALA A 75 6.65 19.65 21.06
N ASN A 76 7.10 20.90 21.00
CA ASN A 76 6.25 22.10 21.20
C ASN A 76 5.99 22.87 19.90
N CYS A 77 6.52 22.41 18.77
CA CYS A 77 6.32 23.05 17.48
C CYS A 77 4.89 22.75 16.97
N VAL A 78 4.02 23.77 17.00
CA VAL A 78 2.60 23.69 16.59
C VAL A 78 2.44 23.45 15.07
N THR A 79 3.51 23.64 14.30
CA THR A 79 3.50 23.56 12.83
C THR A 79 3.90 22.19 12.26
N THR A 80 4.33 21.23 13.09
CA THR A 80 4.83 19.93 12.63
C THR A 80 3.72 18.90 12.46
N LEU A 81 3.96 17.94 11.57
CA LEU A 81 3.09 16.79 11.33
C LEU A 81 3.42 15.68 12.35
N PRO A 82 2.42 14.96 12.92
CA PRO A 82 2.65 13.91 13.91
C PRO A 82 3.26 12.66 13.26
N MET A 83 4.58 12.69 13.09
CA MET A 83 5.31 11.70 12.30
C MET A 83 5.36 10.31 12.96
N GLU A 84 5.41 10.27 14.30
CA GLU A 84 5.36 9.03 15.07
C GLU A 84 4.07 8.23 14.77
N SER A 85 2.93 8.91 14.68
CA SER A 85 1.65 8.27 14.35
C SER A 85 1.62 7.74 12.92
N LEU A 86 2.22 8.45 11.96
CA LEU A 86 2.30 7.99 10.56
C LEU A 86 3.20 6.75 10.41
N TRP A 87 4.36 6.74 11.07
CA TRP A 87 5.24 5.58 11.09
C TRP A 87 4.55 4.36 11.69
N TYR A 88 3.86 4.52 12.82
CA TYR A 88 3.10 3.42 13.42
C TYR A 88 1.98 2.93 12.49
N ALA A 89 1.23 3.83 11.87
CA ALA A 89 0.17 3.45 10.93
C ALA A 89 0.72 2.61 9.76
N CYS A 90 1.84 3.03 9.15
CA CYS A 90 2.46 2.29 8.05
C CYS A 90 3.02 0.93 8.50
N TYR A 91 3.74 0.87 9.62
CA TYR A 91 4.30 -0.41 10.09
C TYR A 91 3.24 -1.40 10.52
N ILE A 92 2.17 -0.94 11.19
CA ILE A 92 1.04 -1.79 11.55
C ILE A 92 0.35 -2.30 10.28
N ALA A 93 0.12 -1.44 9.28
CA ALA A 93 -0.45 -1.85 8.00
C ALA A 93 0.39 -2.90 7.28
N ILE A 94 1.72 -2.78 7.28
CA ILE A 94 2.63 -3.77 6.70
C ILE A 94 2.54 -5.11 7.45
N VAL A 95 2.58 -5.09 8.78
CA VAL A 95 2.50 -6.31 9.60
C VAL A 95 1.17 -7.03 9.35
N VAL A 96 0.05 -6.30 9.33
CA VAL A 96 -1.27 -6.88 9.03
C VAL A 96 -1.30 -7.43 7.61
N LEU A 97 -0.75 -6.71 6.63
CA LEU A 97 -0.75 -7.17 5.25
C LEU A 97 0.07 -8.46 5.09
N VAL A 98 1.26 -8.53 5.67
CA VAL A 98 2.17 -9.67 5.51
C VAL A 98 1.70 -10.90 6.29
N PHE A 99 1.29 -10.75 7.56
CA PHE A 99 0.97 -11.89 8.41
C PHE A 99 -0.49 -12.33 8.36
N ALA A 100 -1.41 -11.43 8.00
CA ALA A 100 -2.81 -11.79 7.83
C ALA A 100 -3.20 -11.78 6.34
N VAL A 101 -3.14 -10.65 5.66
CA VAL A 101 -3.79 -10.54 4.35
C VAL A 101 -3.15 -11.43 3.27
N VAL A 102 -1.81 -11.50 3.20
CA VAL A 102 -1.10 -12.31 2.21
C VAL A 102 -1.37 -13.82 2.37
N PRO A 103 -1.18 -14.46 3.54
CA PRO A 103 -1.46 -15.89 3.66
C PRO A 103 -2.93 -16.20 3.38
N PHE A 104 -3.87 -15.37 3.86
CA PHE A 104 -5.28 -15.53 3.53
C PHE A 104 -5.56 -15.38 2.02
N SER A 105 -4.84 -14.51 1.31
CA SER A 105 -4.97 -14.34 -0.14
C SER A 105 -4.48 -15.55 -0.94
N ILE A 106 -3.42 -16.21 -0.46
CA ILE A 106 -2.91 -17.44 -1.09
C ILE A 106 -3.92 -18.57 -0.91
N PHE A 107 -4.41 -18.79 0.32
CA PHE A 107 -5.45 -19.79 0.58
C PHE A 107 -6.72 -19.56 -0.25
N TYR A 108 -7.15 -18.30 -0.39
CA TYR A 108 -8.32 -17.96 -1.21
C TYR A 108 -8.10 -18.27 -2.71
N TYR A 109 -6.91 -17.96 -3.25
CA TYR A 109 -6.58 -18.23 -4.65
C TYR A 109 -6.51 -19.73 -4.94
N GLU A 110 -5.87 -20.51 -4.06
CA GLU A 110 -5.79 -21.97 -4.21
C GLU A 110 -7.16 -22.63 -4.10
N GLY A 111 -8.03 -22.17 -3.19
CA GLY A 111 -9.38 -22.72 -3.01
C GLY A 111 -10.33 -22.48 -4.19
N ASP A 112 -10.21 -21.34 -4.89
CA ASP A 112 -10.95 -21.13 -6.15
C ASP A 112 -10.43 -22.09 -7.23
N SER A 113 -9.13 -22.40 -7.19
CA SER A 113 -8.50 -23.30 -8.17
C SER A 113 -8.90 -24.76 -8.15
N GLU A 114 -9.36 -25.23 -7.01
CA GLU A 114 -9.93 -26.57 -6.89
C GLU A 114 -11.37 -26.67 -7.45
N TRP A 115 -12.13 -25.57 -7.47
CA TRP A 115 -13.51 -25.60 -7.94
C TRP A 115 -13.62 -25.95 -9.43
N TYR A 116 -12.69 -25.48 -10.27
CA TYR A 116 -12.70 -25.82 -11.70
C TYR A 116 -12.31 -27.29 -11.97
N VAL A 117 -11.38 -27.88 -11.21
CA VAL A 117 -11.00 -29.30 -11.38
C VAL A 117 -12.07 -30.25 -10.85
N VAL A 118 -12.82 -29.89 -9.81
CA VAL A 118 -13.96 -30.68 -9.33
C VAL A 118 -15.12 -30.65 -10.33
N VAL A 119 -15.43 -29.49 -10.93
CA VAL A 119 -16.49 -29.37 -11.94
C VAL A 119 -16.12 -30.08 -13.26
N LEU A 120 -14.87 -29.99 -13.74
CA LEU A 120 -14.45 -30.72 -14.95
C LEU A 120 -14.46 -32.24 -14.77
N ARG A 121 -14.13 -32.76 -13.58
CA ARG A 121 -14.24 -34.21 -13.30
C ARG A 121 -15.69 -34.69 -13.19
N CYS A 122 -16.63 -33.81 -12.84
CA CYS A 122 -18.05 -34.17 -12.72
C CYS A 122 -18.79 -34.15 -14.07
N CYS A 123 -18.34 -33.35 -15.05
CA CYS A 123 -18.93 -33.29 -16.39
C CYS A 123 -18.37 -34.32 -17.41
N ILE A 124 -17.39 -35.16 -17.03
CA ILE A 124 -16.79 -36.20 -17.89
C ILE A 124 -17.28 -37.62 -17.54
N CYS A 125 -18.30 -37.76 -16.67
CA CYS A 125 -18.98 -39.03 -16.42
C CYS A 125 -20.40 -39.03 -17.00
#